data_AF-A0A9E1S7E0-F1
#
_entry.id   AF-A0A9E1S7E0-F1
#
_cell.length_a   1.000
_cell.length_b   1.000
_cell.length_c   1.000
_cell.angle_alpha   90.00
_cell.angle_beta   90.00
_cell.angle_gamma   90.00
#
_symmetry.space_group_name_H-M   'P 1'
#
loop_
_entity.id
_entity.type
_entity.pdbx_description
1 polymer ?
#
loop_
_entity_poly.entity_id
_entity_poly.type
_entity_poly.pdbx_seq_one_letter_code
_entity_poly.pdbx_strand_id
1 'polypeptide(L)'
;MLHWGFIILYAYGMIKQLDDLSQLKDTGLLYFEVVFSIIFLLIVVFRYLYMRKYKTFLGASKAVPMAHQYLAKAIHISMYLCLVLLPLSGLLIAGLYTLGFTRGLMQDLAVGLHEFSASLSYLLIVIHVG
;
A
#
# COMPACT_ATOMS: atom_id res chain seq x y z
N MET A 1 12.29 -2.62 15.38
CA MET A 1 11.59 -1.46 15.95
C MET A 1 10.78 -0.69 14.88
N LEU A 2 11.31 -0.43 13.67
CA LEU A 2 10.56 0.22 12.56
C LEU A 2 9.36 -0.57 11.98
N HIS A 3 9.15 -1.83 12.37
CA HIS A 3 8.06 -2.67 11.85
C HIS A 3 6.66 -2.19 12.31
N TRP A 4 6.54 -1.79 13.58
CA TRP A 4 5.27 -1.38 14.18
C TRP A 4 4.83 0.02 13.75
N GLY A 5 5.77 0.94 13.55
CA GLY A 5 5.46 2.28 13.05
C GLY A 5 4.82 2.26 11.66
N PHE A 6 5.22 1.31 10.81
CA PHE A 6 4.61 1.12 9.50
C PHE A 6 3.15 0.66 9.58
N ILE A 7 2.83 -0.25 10.50
CA ILE A 7 1.47 -0.75 10.69
C ILE A 7 0.55 0.37 11.18
N ILE A 8 1.02 1.21 12.11
CA ILE A 8 0.27 2.36 12.62
C ILE A 8 -0.02 3.36 11.48
N LEU A 9 1.00 3.69 10.68
CA LEU A 9 0.84 4.60 9.55
C LEU A 9 -0.13 4.05 8.49
N TYR A 10 -0.01 2.76 8.16
CA TYR A 10 -0.93 2.08 7.25
C TYR A 10 -2.37 2.10 7.78
N ALA A 11 -2.57 1.74 9.05
CA ALA A 11 -3.90 1.78 9.68
C ALA A 11 -4.48 3.20 9.69
N TYR A 12 -3.67 4.23 9.96
CA TYR A 12 -4.09 5.61 9.86
C TYR A 12 -4.55 5.98 8.45
N GLY A 13 -3.81 5.53 7.42
CA GLY A 13 -4.19 5.70 6.02
C GLY A 13 -5.53 5.05 5.70
N MET A 14 -5.75 3.81 6.14
CA MET A 14 -7.00 3.08 5.93
C MET A 14 -8.20 3.76 6.63
N ILE A 15 -8.01 4.27 7.85
CA ILE A 15 -9.08 4.97 8.60
C ILE A 15 -9.40 6.33 7.99
N LYS A 16 -8.40 6.99 7.39
CA LYS A 16 -8.55 8.32 6.77
C LYS A 16 -8.77 8.27 5.26
N GLN A 17 -8.84 7.08 4.69
CA GLN A 17 -9.18 6.90 3.28
C GLN A 17 -10.60 7.42 3.04
N LEU A 18 -10.81 8.06 1.89
CA LEU A 18 -12.11 8.60 1.54
C LEU A 18 -13.03 7.47 1.05
N ASP A 19 -14.25 7.41 1.60
CA ASP A 19 -15.26 6.42 1.20
C ASP A 19 -15.92 6.76 -0.15
N ASP A 20 -15.89 8.03 -0.56
CA ASP A 20 -16.50 8.52 -1.80
C ASP A 20 -15.62 9.59 -2.45
N LEU A 21 -15.43 9.48 -3.77
CA LEU A 21 -14.81 10.50 -4.62
C LEU A 21 -15.43 11.90 -4.46
N SER A 22 -16.70 12.00 -4.09
CA SER A 22 -17.36 13.28 -3.83
C SER A 22 -16.67 14.09 -2.72
N GLN A 23 -15.99 13.41 -1.78
CA GLN A 23 -15.24 14.04 -0.69
C GLN A 23 -13.99 14.79 -1.18
N LEU A 24 -13.43 14.44 -2.35
CA LEU A 24 -12.31 15.16 -2.98
C LEU A 24 -12.65 16.59 -3.41
N LYS A 25 -13.94 16.96 -3.38
CA LYS A 25 -14.37 18.34 -3.60
C LYS A 25 -13.87 19.27 -2.49
N ASP A 26 -13.65 18.73 -1.29
CA ASP A 26 -12.99 19.45 -0.22
C ASP A 26 -11.48 19.53 -0.50
N THR A 27 -10.99 20.75 -0.71
CA THR A 27 -9.59 21.00 -1.04
C THR A 27 -8.63 20.58 0.09
N GLY A 28 -9.08 20.61 1.34
CA GLY A 28 -8.31 20.12 2.49
C GLY A 28 -8.16 18.60 2.46
N LEU A 29 -9.23 17.87 2.14
CA LEU A 29 -9.19 16.40 2.01
C LEU A 29 -8.33 15.95 0.82
N LEU A 30 -8.46 16.60 -0.33
CA LEU A 30 -7.62 16.36 -1.50
C LEU A 30 -6.13 16.59 -1.19
N TYR A 31 -5.81 17.70 -0.52
CA TYR A 31 -4.42 17.99 -0.12
C TYR A 31 -3.88 16.94 0.85
N PHE A 32 -4.69 16.55 1.84
CA PHE A 32 -4.33 15.51 2.79
C PHE A 32 -4.02 14.19 2.07
N GLU A 33 -4.86 13.75 1.15
CA GLU A 33 -4.66 12.49 0.41
C GLU A 33 -3.37 12.51 -0.40
N VAL A 34 -3.09 13.60 -1.12
CA VAL A 34 -1.87 13.74 -1.92
C VAL A 34 -0.62 13.71 -1.04
N VAL A 35 -0.59 14.52 0.03
CA VAL A 35 0.55 14.59 0.95
C VAL A 35 0.76 13.25 1.66
N PHE A 36 -0.33 12.66 2.16
CA PHE A 36 -0.27 11.37 2.83
C PHE A 36 0.24 10.28 1.88
N SER A 37 -0.27 10.21 0.66
CA SER A 37 0.15 9.22 -0.33
C SER A 37 1.62 9.35 -0.71
N ILE A 38 2.14 10.57 -0.88
CA ILE A 38 3.57 10.80 -1.17
C ILE A 38 4.43 10.34 0.01
N ILE A 39 4.10 10.75 1.23
CA ILE A 39 4.85 10.37 2.44
C ILE A 39 4.82 8.85 2.63
N PHE A 40 3.64 8.24 2.51
CA PHE A 40 3.45 6.80 2.64
C PHE A 40 4.28 6.04 1.60
N LEU A 41 4.21 6.45 0.33
CA LEU A 41 4.99 5.85 -0.76
C LEU A 41 6.49 5.94 -0.49
N LEU A 42 7.00 7.10 -0.06
CA LEU A 42 8.42 7.27 0.28
C LEU A 42 8.86 6.32 1.38
N ILE A 43 8.06 6.19 2.44
CA ILE A 43 8.33 5.28 3.56
C ILE A 43 8.34 3.81 3.09
N VAL A 44 7.35 3.40 2.29
CA VAL A 44 7.26 2.03 1.73
C VAL A 44 8.49 1.72 0.87
N VAL A 45 8.84 2.62 -0.05
CA VAL A 45 9.99 2.45 -0.97
C VAL A 45 11.29 2.41 -0.18
N PHE A 46 11.50 3.32 0.76
CA PHE A 46 12.70 3.31 1.61
C PHE A 46 12.81 2.00 2.39
N ARG A 47 11.71 1.54 2.99
CA ARG A 47 11.65 0.27 3.71
C ARG A 47 11.98 -0.91 2.80
N TYR A 48 11.42 -0.95 1.59
CA TYR A 48 11.71 -1.99 0.62
C TYR A 48 13.21 -2.01 0.26
N LEU A 49 13.80 -0.85 -0.04
CA LEU A 49 15.22 -0.74 -0.38
C LEU A 49 16.13 -1.11 0.80
N TYR A 50 15.76 -0.75 2.02
CA TYR A 50 16.47 -1.16 3.24
C TYR A 50 16.44 -2.68 3.41
N MET A 51 15.25 -3.29 3.30
CA MET A 51 15.05 -4.73 3.53
C MET A 51 15.62 -5.60 2.40
N ARG A 52 15.67 -5.11 1.15
CA ARG A 52 16.27 -5.81 0.00
C ARG A 52 17.75 -6.15 0.23
N LYS A 53 18.44 -5.43 1.13
CA LYS A 53 19.85 -5.67 1.48
C LYS A 53 20.06 -6.88 2.40
N TYR A 54 19.01 -7.40 3.02
CA TYR A 54 19.09 -8.51 3.97
C TYR A 54 18.54 -9.81 3.36
N LYS A 55 19.21 -10.94 3.62
CA LYS A 55 18.74 -12.27 3.17
C LYS A 55 17.59 -12.74 4.08
N THR A 56 16.55 -13.29 3.48
CA THR A 56 15.26 -13.65 4.11
C THR A 56 15.33 -14.69 5.24
N PHE A 57 16.47 -15.39 5.43
CA PHE A 57 16.62 -16.48 6.41
C PHE A 57 18.02 -16.51 7.07
N LEU A 58 18.56 -15.37 7.50
CA LEU A 58 19.89 -15.28 8.13
C LEU A 58 20.02 -16.00 9.50
N GLY A 59 18.96 -16.61 10.04
CA GLY A 59 18.95 -17.23 11.38
C GLY A 59 18.28 -18.60 11.51
N ALA A 60 17.95 -19.29 10.41
CA ALA A 60 17.30 -20.60 10.51
C ALA A 60 18.31 -21.69 10.90
N SER A 61 18.16 -22.29 12.09
CA SER A 61 19.04 -23.38 12.56
C SER A 61 18.69 -24.76 11.95
N LYS A 62 17.55 -24.87 11.26
CA LYS A 62 17.11 -26.07 10.52
C LYS A 62 16.76 -25.70 9.08
N ALA A 63 17.00 -26.63 8.16
CA ALA A 63 16.65 -26.47 6.75
C ALA A 63 15.12 -26.33 6.60
N VAL A 64 14.67 -25.13 6.23
CA VAL A 64 13.25 -24.88 5.91
C VAL A 64 12.98 -25.43 4.51
N PRO A 65 11.91 -26.22 4.30
CA PRO A 65 11.56 -26.71 2.97
C PRO A 65 11.43 -25.57 1.95
N MET A 66 11.96 -25.77 0.74
CA MET A 66 12.02 -24.74 -0.31
C MET A 66 10.65 -24.11 -0.60
N ALA A 67 9.58 -24.90 -0.58
CA ALA A 67 8.20 -24.42 -0.78
C ALA A 67 7.79 -23.33 0.20
N HIS A 68 8.13 -23.46 1.48
CA HIS A 68 7.80 -22.46 2.51
C HIS A 68 8.61 -21.18 2.32
N GLN A 69 9.86 -21.29 1.88
CA GLN A 69 10.70 -20.13 1.60
C GLN A 69 10.16 -19.34 0.39
N TYR A 70 9.73 -20.03 -0.67
CA TYR A 70 9.10 -19.41 -1.82
C TYR A 70 7.79 -18.74 -1.46
N LEU A 71 6.93 -19.41 -0.68
CA LEU A 71 5.66 -18.85 -0.22
C LEU A 71 5.87 -17.58 0.62
N ALA A 72 6.78 -17.63 1.60
CA ALA A 72 7.11 -16.48 2.44
C ALA A 72 7.63 -15.30 1.59
N LYS A 73 8.51 -15.58 0.61
CA LYS A 73 9.03 -14.56 -0.30
C LYS A 73 7.93 -13.98 -1.19
N ALA A 74 7.03 -14.83 -1.70
CA ALA A 74 5.89 -14.40 -2.51
C ALA A 74 4.96 -13.47 -1.72
N ILE A 75 4.60 -13.85 -0.48
CA ILE A 75 3.77 -13.01 0.40
C ILE A 75 4.42 -11.64 0.64
N HIS A 76 5.72 -11.60 0.95
CA HIS A 76 6.41 -10.33 1.18
C HIS A 76 6.45 -9.46 -0.08
N ILE A 77 6.73 -10.05 -1.25
CA ILE A 77 6.76 -9.32 -2.52
C ILE A 77 5.36 -8.76 -2.83
N SER A 78 4.33 -9.59 -2.75
CA SER A 78 2.94 -9.17 -2.96
C SER A 78 2.53 -8.07 -1.98
N MET A 79 2.96 -8.15 -0.72
CA MET A 79 2.67 -7.13 0.28
C MET A 79 3.29 -5.78 -0.11
N TYR A 80 4.58 -5.75 -0.48
CA TYR A 80 5.21 -4.51 -0.97
C TYR A 80 4.55 -4.00 -2.25
N LEU A 81 4.15 -4.88 -3.15
CA LEU A 81 3.46 -4.52 -4.39
C LEU A 81 2.14 -3.80 -4.07
N CYS A 82 1.28 -4.38 -3.23
CA CYS A 82 0.02 -3.74 -2.82
C CYS A 82 0.28 -2.41 -2.11
N LEU A 83 1.20 -2.37 -1.14
CA LEU A 83 1.51 -1.17 -0.36
C LEU A 83 2.06 -0.02 -1.20
N VAL A 84 2.69 -0.30 -2.35
CA VAL A 84 3.11 0.72 -3.32
C VAL A 84 1.95 1.11 -4.24
N LEU A 85 1.12 0.15 -4.65
CA LEU A 85 -0.05 0.39 -5.50
C LEU A 85 -1.10 1.26 -4.83
N LEU A 86 -1.34 1.13 -3.52
CA LEU A 86 -2.29 1.98 -2.78
C LEU A 86 -2.00 3.49 -2.98
N PRO A 87 -0.84 4.04 -2.54
CA PRO A 87 -0.57 5.46 -2.69
C PRO A 87 -0.41 5.88 -4.15
N LEU A 88 0.08 5.02 -5.04
CA LEU A 88 0.18 5.36 -6.46
C LEU A 88 -1.20 5.54 -7.10
N SER A 89 -2.13 4.63 -6.81
CA SER A 89 -3.50 4.74 -7.30
C SER A 89 -4.26 5.87 -6.62
N GLY A 90 -4.01 6.17 -5.33
CA GLY A 90 -4.55 7.37 -4.67
C GLY A 90 -4.08 8.67 -5.33
N LEU A 91 -2.78 8.77 -5.63
CA LEU A 91 -2.23 9.91 -6.40
C LEU A 91 -2.81 9.99 -7.81
N LEU A 92 -3.06 8.85 -8.46
CA LEU A 92 -3.72 8.81 -9.76
C LEU A 92 -5.17 9.30 -9.67
N ILE A 93 -5.93 8.85 -8.67
CA ILE A 93 -7.32 9.27 -8.41
C ILE A 93 -7.37 10.78 -8.17
N ALA A 94 -6.52 11.31 -7.28
CA ALA A 94 -6.42 12.73 -7.00
C ALA A 94 -6.01 13.53 -8.24
N GLY A 95 -5.02 13.05 -8.99
CA GLY A 95 -4.55 13.67 -10.24
C GLY A 95 -5.64 13.75 -11.30
N LEU A 96 -6.31 12.63 -11.58
CA LEU A 96 -7.44 12.59 -12.52
C LEU A 96 -8.57 13.52 -12.10
N TYR A 97 -8.91 13.54 -10.80
CA TYR A 97 -9.91 14.44 -10.25
C TYR A 97 -9.54 15.91 -10.50
N THR A 98 -8.29 16.31 -10.24
CA THR A 98 -7.82 17.69 -10.48
C THR A 98 -7.80 18.10 -11.95
N LEU A 99 -7.67 17.13 -12.86
CA LEU A 99 -7.76 17.35 -14.31
C LEU A 99 -9.21 17.42 -14.81
N GLY A 100 -10.20 17.27 -13.92
CA GLY A 100 -11.63 17.29 -14.24
C GLY A 100 -12.23 15.93 -14.59
N PHE A 101 -11.45 14.85 -14.56
CA PHE A 101 -11.93 13.48 -14.77
C PHE A 101 -12.56 12.93 -13.48
N THR A 102 -13.67 13.52 -13.03
CA THR A 102 -14.32 13.12 -11.77
C THR A 102 -15.12 11.82 -11.87
N ARG A 103 -15.43 11.35 -13.09
CA ARG A 103 -16.24 10.15 -13.37
C ARG A 103 -15.83 9.51 -14.71
N GLY A 104 -16.19 8.24 -14.90
CA GLY A 104 -16.01 7.51 -16.16
C GLY A 104 -14.83 6.54 -16.10
N LEU A 105 -14.59 5.82 -17.20
CA LEU A 105 -13.72 4.64 -17.24
C LEU A 105 -12.34 4.83 -16.59
N MET A 106 -11.66 5.96 -16.81
CA MET A 106 -10.33 6.20 -16.22
C MET A 106 -10.39 6.31 -14.69
N GLN A 107 -11.39 7.03 -14.18
CA GLN A 107 -11.59 7.20 -12.74
C GLN A 107 -12.04 5.89 -12.09
N ASP A 108 -12.97 5.17 -12.73
CA ASP A 108 -13.49 3.89 -12.23
C ASP A 108 -12.38 2.82 -12.17
N LEU A 109 -11.49 2.79 -13.18
CA LEU A 109 -10.32 1.90 -13.16
C LEU A 109 -9.31 2.29 -12.07
N ALA A 110 -9.07 3.59 -11.86
CA ALA A 110 -8.15 4.05 -10.83
C ALA A 110 -8.68 3.71 -9.42
N VAL A 111 -9.96 3.93 -9.15
CA VAL A 111 -10.63 3.54 -7.91
C VAL A 111 -10.65 2.03 -7.74
N GLY A 112 -11.06 1.28 -8.76
CA GLY A 112 -11.09 -0.19 -8.69
C GLY A 112 -9.71 -0.79 -8.42
N LEU A 113 -8.65 -0.24 -9.02
CA LEU A 113 -7.27 -0.66 -8.74
C LEU A 113 -6.86 -0.34 -7.29
N HIS A 114 -7.27 0.82 -6.78
CA HIS A 114 -7.00 1.25 -5.42
C HIS A 114 -7.69 0.33 -4.40
N GLU A 115 -9.00 0.11 -4.54
CA GLU A 115 -9.80 -0.75 -3.66
C GLU A 115 -9.34 -2.21 -3.69
N PHE A 116 -9.01 -2.74 -4.88
CA PHE A 116 -8.45 -4.07 -5.02
C PHE A 116 -7.12 -4.19 -4.25
N SER A 117 -6.25 -3.19 -4.40
CA SER A 117 -4.95 -3.18 -3.73
C SER A 117 -5.12 -3.06 -2.21
N ALA A 118 -6.07 -2.25 -1.75
CA ALA A 118 -6.42 -2.11 -0.33
C ALA A 118 -6.91 -3.45 0.25
N SER A 119 -7.85 -4.10 -0.42
CA SER A 119 -8.41 -5.40 -0.01
C SER A 119 -7.34 -6.49 0.05
N LEU A 120 -6.50 -6.57 -0.98
CA LEU A 120 -5.40 -7.54 -1.03
C LEU A 120 -4.34 -7.25 0.04
N SER A 121 -4.04 -5.97 0.30
CA SER A 121 -3.09 -5.59 1.35
C SER A 121 -3.58 -6.01 2.74
N TYR A 122 -4.87 -5.85 3.03
CA TYR A 122 -5.47 -6.30 4.30
C TYR A 122 -5.30 -7.82 4.48
N LEU A 123 -5.67 -8.61 3.46
CA LEU A 123 -5.52 -10.06 3.49
C LEU A 123 -4.06 -10.49 3.71
N LEU A 124 -3.12 -9.89 2.97
CA LEU A 124 -1.70 -10.22 3.08
C LEU A 124 -1.11 -9.84 4.42
N ILE A 125 -1.53 -8.73 5.03
CA ILE A 125 -1.09 -8.33 6.38
C ILE A 125 -1.62 -9.32 7.42
N VAL A 126 -2.88 -9.75 7.32
CA VAL A 126 -3.45 -10.77 8.21
C VAL A 126 -2.67 -12.07 8.11
N ILE A 127 -2.38 -12.56 6.90
CA ILE A 127 -1.58 -13.77 6.67
C ILE A 127 -0.12 -13.60 7.14
N HIS A 128 0.43 -12.39 7.06
CA HIS A 128 1.80 -12.13 7.47
C HIS A 128 1.98 -12.07 8.99
N VAL A 129 0.96 -11.60 9.71
CA VAL A 129 0.99 -11.42 11.17
C VAL A 129 0.45 -12.65 11.92
N GLY A 130 -0.55 -13.35 11.36
CA GLY A 130 -1.17 -14.55 11.94
C GLY A 130 -0.37 -15.82 11.72
#